data_AF-A0A1H6SVK3-F1
#
_entry.id   AF-A0A1H6SVK3-F1
#
_cell.length_a   1.000
_cell.length_b   1.000
_cell.length_c   1.000
_cell.angle_alpha   90.00
_cell.angle_beta   90.00
_cell.angle_gamma   90.00
#
_symmetry.space_group_name_H-M   'P 1'
#
loop_
_entity.id
_entity.type
_entity.pdbx_description
1 polymer ?
#
loop_
_entity_poly.entity_id
_entity_poly.type
_entity_poly.pdbx_seq_one_letter_code
_entity_poly.pdbx_strand_id
1 'polypeptide(L)'
;MKTLFLFLTFSTLVFSQNTLQYNDEKGSPNATLEDVKWLAGNWKGTSPFGICQENWDTPSGKTMMFCFKMLSDNKVSFYELGHIIEKDKTLLLQIKHFGGDMKAWETGEVSEDFKFIKIDKNRAYFDGLTYENVSATEMNVYVYFEESKEEVKFTFTK
;
A
#
# COMPACT_ATOMS: atom_id res chain seq x y z
N MET A 1 -46.28 5.89 37.13
CA MET A 1 -45.27 4.85 36.79
C MET A 1 -44.14 5.53 36.05
N LYS A 2 -42.91 5.51 36.58
CA LYS A 2 -41.74 6.15 35.95
C LYS A 2 -41.12 5.15 34.97
N THR A 3 -41.23 5.41 33.67
CA THR A 3 -40.59 4.58 32.64
C THR A 3 -39.11 4.97 32.56
N LEU A 4 -38.24 4.07 33.00
CA LEU A 4 -36.79 4.21 32.89
C LEU A 4 -36.36 3.81 31.48
N PHE A 5 -35.89 4.77 30.68
CA PHE A 5 -35.29 4.49 29.38
C PHE A 5 -33.84 4.02 29.59
N LEU A 6 -33.58 2.74 29.30
CA LEU A 6 -32.25 2.16 29.26
C LEU A 6 -31.61 2.50 27.91
N PHE A 7 -30.66 3.43 27.88
CA PHE A 7 -29.83 3.68 26.70
C PHE A 7 -28.81 2.54 26.57
N LEU A 8 -29.07 1.59 25.66
CA LEU A 8 -28.04 0.65 25.20
C LEU A 8 -27.06 1.42 24.31
N THR A 9 -25.85 1.69 24.83
CA THR A 9 -24.74 2.12 23.99
C THR A 9 -24.26 0.91 23.18
N PHE A 10 -24.63 0.85 21.90
CA PHE A 10 -24.02 -0.08 20.95
C PHE A 10 -22.57 0.36 20.73
N SER A 11 -21.63 -0.34 21.35
CA SER A 11 -20.20 -0.17 21.07
C SER A 11 -19.93 -0.72 19.67
N THR A 12 -20.04 0.12 18.65
CA THR A 12 -19.51 -0.23 17.33
C THR A 12 -18.00 -0.37 17.49
N LEU A 13 -17.46 -1.55 17.17
CA LEU A 13 -16.02 -1.71 16.98
C LEU A 13 -15.63 -0.78 15.82
N VAL A 14 -15.13 0.41 16.15
CA VAL A 14 -14.58 1.32 15.16
C VAL A 14 -13.24 0.72 14.76
N PHE A 15 -13.20 0.01 13.64
CA PHE A 15 -11.93 -0.32 13.02
C PHE A 15 -11.30 1.00 12.57
N SER A 16 -10.10 1.30 13.09
CA SER A 16 -9.32 2.42 12.59
C SER A 16 -8.88 2.08 11.16
N GLN A 17 -9.45 2.76 10.17
CA GLN A 17 -9.02 2.69 8.78
C GLN A 17 -7.54 3.14 8.69
N ASN A 18 -6.65 2.32 8.12
CA ASN A 18 -5.25 2.70 7.89
C ASN A 18 -5.03 3.20 6.46
N THR A 19 -5.95 2.93 5.54
CA THR A 19 -5.95 3.48 4.17
C THR A 19 -6.83 4.73 4.05
N LEU A 20 -6.60 5.52 3.01
CA LEU A 20 -7.41 6.68 2.65
C LEU A 20 -7.78 6.61 1.18
N GLN A 21 -8.94 7.14 0.83
CA GLN A 21 -9.37 7.29 -0.56
C GLN A 21 -8.97 8.67 -1.07
N TYR A 22 -8.54 8.75 -2.33
CA TYR A 22 -8.14 10.02 -2.94
C TYR A 22 -9.34 10.96 -3.09
N ASN A 23 -9.07 12.26 -2.99
CA ASN A 23 -10.06 13.31 -3.21
C ASN A 23 -9.55 14.24 -4.31
N ASP A 24 -10.17 14.19 -5.48
CA ASP A 24 -9.77 14.99 -6.64
C ASP A 24 -9.93 16.51 -6.41
N GLU A 25 -10.86 16.95 -5.58
CA GLU A 25 -11.03 18.37 -5.25
C GLU A 25 -9.88 18.90 -4.39
N LYS A 26 -9.35 18.06 -3.50
CA LYS A 26 -8.23 18.41 -2.62
C LYS A 26 -6.88 18.29 -3.35
N GLY A 27 -6.77 17.31 -4.23
CA GLY A 27 -5.53 17.00 -4.93
C GLY A 27 -4.42 16.46 -4.02
N SER A 28 -3.23 16.33 -4.60
CA SER A 28 -2.02 15.88 -3.91
C SER A 28 -1.17 17.07 -3.46
N PRO A 29 -0.62 17.07 -2.24
CA PRO A 29 0.37 18.07 -1.84
C PRO A 29 1.71 17.81 -2.52
N ASN A 30 2.63 18.79 -2.45
CA ASN A 30 3.99 18.60 -2.93
C ASN A 30 4.70 17.50 -2.12
N ALA A 31 5.42 16.63 -2.81
CA ALA A 31 6.22 15.56 -2.24
C ALA A 31 7.32 15.13 -3.21
N THR A 32 8.35 14.47 -2.67
CA THR A 32 9.56 14.03 -3.39
C THR A 32 9.91 12.60 -3.01
N LEU A 33 10.77 11.94 -3.80
CA LEU A 33 11.21 10.57 -3.47
C LEU A 33 11.97 10.50 -2.14
N GLU A 34 12.57 11.62 -1.70
CA GLU A 34 13.24 11.70 -0.41
C GLU A 34 12.28 11.47 0.78
N ASP A 35 10.99 11.79 0.61
CA ASP A 35 9.96 11.60 1.64
C ASP A 35 9.64 10.10 1.86
N VAL A 36 9.92 9.26 0.86
CA VAL A 36 9.62 7.82 0.85
C VAL A 36 10.87 6.94 0.71
N LYS A 37 12.07 7.52 0.70
CA LYS A 37 13.34 6.78 0.52
C LYS A 37 13.59 5.66 1.52
N TRP A 38 12.92 5.70 2.67
CA TRP A 38 13.01 4.68 3.71
C TRP A 38 12.42 3.33 3.28
N LEU A 39 11.62 3.30 2.20
CA LEU A 39 11.15 2.06 1.55
C LEU A 39 12.31 1.23 0.99
N ALA A 40 13.43 1.85 0.62
CA ALA A 40 14.58 1.17 0.02
C ALA A 40 15.06 -0.01 0.87
N GLY A 41 15.30 -1.16 0.22
CA GLY A 41 15.79 -2.38 0.85
C GLY A 41 15.09 -3.65 0.36
N ASN A 42 15.50 -4.78 0.95
CA ASN A 42 14.93 -6.09 0.65
C ASN A 42 14.06 -6.51 1.83
N TRP A 43 12.80 -6.77 1.56
CA TRP A 43 11.78 -7.01 2.56
C TRP A 43 11.17 -8.39 2.38
N LYS A 44 10.89 -9.06 3.51
CA LYS A 44 10.16 -10.33 3.53
C LYS A 44 9.01 -10.20 4.50
N GLY A 45 7.83 -10.62 4.07
CA GLY A 45 6.62 -10.53 4.87
C GLY A 45 5.82 -11.82 4.90
N THR A 46 4.89 -11.88 5.84
CA THR A 46 3.87 -12.93 5.91
C THR A 46 2.50 -12.26 5.91
N SER A 47 1.57 -12.82 5.15
CA SER A 47 0.17 -12.38 5.08
C SER A 47 -0.77 -13.59 5.21
N PRO A 48 -2.08 -13.37 5.39
CA PRO A 48 -3.08 -14.45 5.30
C PRO A 48 -3.03 -15.24 3.97
N PHE A 49 -2.46 -14.65 2.91
CA PHE A 49 -2.38 -15.25 1.58
C PHE A 49 -1.09 -16.03 1.32
N GLY A 50 -0.07 -15.86 2.17
CA GLY A 50 1.22 -16.52 2.02
C GLY A 50 2.42 -15.63 2.35
N ILE A 51 3.58 -15.97 1.78
CA ILE A 51 4.85 -15.26 2.00
C ILE A 51 5.03 -14.19 0.94
N CYS A 52 5.34 -12.98 1.36
CA CYS A 52 5.60 -11.83 0.50
C CYS A 52 7.10 -11.52 0.46
N GLN A 53 7.60 -11.09 -0.69
CA GLN A 53 8.93 -10.53 -0.84
C GLN A 53 8.83 -9.24 -1.64
N GLU A 54 9.42 -8.16 -1.17
CA GLU A 54 9.34 -6.84 -1.81
C GLU A 54 10.71 -6.18 -1.76
N ASN A 55 11.23 -5.74 -2.91
CA ASN A 55 12.55 -5.12 -2.98
C ASN A 55 12.45 -3.76 -3.65
N TRP A 56 12.83 -2.71 -2.92
CA TRP A 56 12.85 -1.33 -3.38
C TRP A 56 14.29 -0.88 -3.62
N ASP A 57 14.52 -0.17 -4.71
CA ASP A 57 15.78 0.53 -4.94
C ASP A 57 15.85 1.87 -4.15
N THR A 58 17.00 2.53 -4.23
CA THR A 58 17.16 3.90 -3.73
C THR A 58 16.70 4.91 -4.79
N PRO A 59 16.20 6.10 -4.38
CA PRO A 59 15.84 7.17 -5.31
C PRO A 59 16.94 7.44 -6.35
N SER A 60 16.63 7.22 -7.63
CA SER A 60 17.55 7.51 -8.73
C SER A 60 16.79 7.67 -10.04
N GLY A 61 17.29 8.50 -10.97
CA GLY A 61 16.63 8.66 -12.28
C GLY A 61 15.18 9.20 -12.21
N LYS A 62 14.80 9.91 -11.13
CA LYS A 62 13.43 10.38 -10.84
C LYS A 62 12.41 9.26 -10.59
N THR A 63 12.88 8.10 -10.15
CA THR A 63 12.05 6.97 -9.78
C THR A 63 12.61 6.23 -8.56
N MET A 64 11.75 5.51 -7.87
CA MET A 64 12.11 4.37 -7.03
C MET A 64 11.38 3.14 -7.57
N MET A 65 12.09 2.20 -8.18
CA MET A 65 11.52 0.96 -8.71
C MET A 65 11.47 -0.11 -7.61
N PHE A 66 10.43 -0.93 -7.64
CA PHE A 66 10.35 -2.13 -6.83
C PHE A 66 9.87 -3.35 -7.61
N CYS A 67 10.18 -4.52 -7.05
CA CYS A 67 9.55 -5.77 -7.44
C CYS A 67 8.97 -6.47 -6.23
N PHE A 68 7.83 -7.14 -6.44
CA PHE A 68 7.14 -7.91 -5.43
C PHE A 68 6.93 -9.35 -5.90
N LYS A 69 6.88 -10.29 -4.96
CA LYS A 69 6.56 -11.69 -5.20
C LYS A 69 5.72 -12.25 -4.06
N MET A 70 4.55 -12.78 -4.39
CA MET A 70 3.73 -13.58 -3.50
C MET A 70 3.97 -15.07 -3.71
N LEU A 71 4.22 -15.78 -2.62
CA LEU A 71 4.33 -17.23 -2.59
C LEU A 71 3.16 -17.82 -1.79
N SER A 72 2.46 -18.78 -2.39
CA SER A 72 1.44 -19.60 -1.72
C SER A 72 1.69 -21.08 -2.06
N ASP A 73 1.54 -21.96 -1.07
CA ASP A 73 1.84 -23.40 -1.21
C ASP A 73 3.18 -23.73 -1.89
N ASN A 74 4.22 -22.97 -1.52
CA ASN A 74 5.59 -23.08 -2.05
C ASN A 74 5.68 -22.89 -3.58
N LYS A 75 4.73 -22.18 -4.18
CA LYS A 75 4.71 -21.77 -5.58
C LYS A 75 4.49 -20.26 -5.67
N VAL A 76 4.87 -19.68 -6.80
CA VAL A 76 4.56 -18.28 -7.09
C VAL A 76 3.07 -18.16 -7.38
N SER A 77 2.39 -17.30 -6.61
CA SER A 77 1.03 -16.88 -6.92
C SER A 77 1.07 -15.80 -7.99
N PHE A 78 1.80 -14.71 -7.73
CA PHE A 78 1.98 -13.60 -8.67
C PHE A 78 3.22 -12.77 -8.32
N TYR A 79 3.57 -11.89 -9.26
CA TYR A 79 4.60 -10.86 -9.13
C TYR A 79 3.99 -9.48 -9.33
N GLU A 80 4.68 -8.48 -8.81
CA GLU A 80 4.47 -7.09 -9.23
C GLU A 80 5.80 -6.49 -9.70
N LEU A 81 5.71 -5.64 -10.70
CA LEU A 81 6.75 -4.67 -11.04
C LEU A 81 6.12 -3.29 -10.96
N GLY A 82 6.73 -2.39 -10.20
CA GLY A 82 6.19 -1.05 -10.04
C GLY A 82 7.26 -0.03 -9.70
N HIS A 83 6.80 1.20 -9.52
CA HIS A 83 7.65 2.31 -9.12
C HIS A 83 6.89 3.41 -8.39
N ILE A 84 7.62 4.26 -7.68
CA ILE A 84 7.16 5.59 -7.28
C ILE A 84 7.93 6.61 -8.12
N ILE A 85 7.23 7.53 -8.77
CA ILE A 85 7.83 8.60 -9.57
C ILE A 85 7.44 9.98 -9.04
N GLU A 86 8.28 10.97 -9.32
CA GLU A 86 7.90 12.37 -9.15
C GLU A 86 7.14 12.84 -10.40
N LYS A 87 5.87 13.20 -10.23
CA LYS A 87 5.00 13.69 -11.30
C LYS A 87 4.26 14.92 -10.80
N ASP A 88 4.24 15.99 -11.60
CA ASP A 88 3.50 17.22 -11.28
C ASP A 88 3.81 17.80 -9.87
N LYS A 89 5.08 17.70 -9.44
CA LYS A 89 5.60 18.11 -8.11
C LYS A 89 5.08 17.30 -6.92
N THR A 90 4.49 16.14 -7.18
CA THR A 90 4.05 15.17 -6.17
C THR A 90 4.53 13.76 -6.52
N LEU A 91 4.03 12.75 -5.82
CA LEU A 91 4.34 11.34 -6.05
C LEU A 91 3.19 10.62 -6.78
N LEU A 92 3.55 9.64 -7.60
CA LEU A 92 2.64 8.66 -8.18
C LEU A 92 3.25 7.27 -8.03
N LEU A 93 2.50 6.35 -7.43
CA LEU A 93 2.83 4.92 -7.40
C LEU A 93 2.13 4.25 -8.57
N GLN A 94 2.85 3.44 -9.35
CA GLN A 94 2.28 2.66 -10.44
C GLN A 94 2.75 1.22 -10.36
N ILE A 95 1.85 0.29 -10.62
CA ILE A 95 2.09 -1.15 -10.49
C ILE A 95 1.55 -1.88 -11.73
N LYS A 96 2.23 -2.97 -12.11
CA LYS A 96 1.67 -4.01 -12.96
C LYS A 96 1.82 -5.38 -12.30
N HIS A 97 0.80 -6.21 -12.44
CA HIS A 97 0.77 -7.55 -11.90
C HIS A 97 1.06 -8.58 -13.00
N PHE A 98 1.74 -9.65 -12.61
CA PHE A 98 2.04 -10.77 -13.48
C PHE A 98 1.76 -12.09 -12.78
N GLY A 99 1.10 -13.02 -13.47
CA GLY A 99 1.01 -14.40 -13.00
C GLY A 99 2.40 -15.05 -12.88
N GLY A 100 2.47 -16.20 -12.21
CA GLY A 100 3.71 -16.99 -12.12
C GLY A 100 4.28 -17.44 -13.48
N ASP A 101 3.48 -17.37 -14.55
CA ASP A 101 3.86 -17.64 -15.94
C ASP A 101 4.23 -16.37 -16.74
N MET A 102 4.40 -15.23 -16.06
CA MET A 102 4.73 -13.91 -16.61
C MET A 102 3.65 -13.29 -17.51
N LYS A 103 2.41 -13.79 -17.49
CA LYS A 103 1.30 -13.11 -18.15
C LYS A 103 0.82 -11.94 -17.31
N ALA A 104 0.80 -10.75 -17.92
CA ALA A 104 0.29 -9.54 -17.28
C ALA A 104 -1.22 -9.65 -17.01
N TRP A 105 -1.68 -9.09 -15.89
CA TRP A 105 -3.10 -8.95 -15.59
C TRP A 105 -3.69 -7.72 -16.28
N GLU A 106 -2.96 -6.61 -16.25
CA GLU A 106 -3.36 -5.38 -16.93
C GLU A 106 -3.16 -5.50 -18.45
N THR A 107 -4.09 -4.92 -19.21
CA THR A 107 -4.04 -4.98 -20.67
C THR A 107 -3.20 -3.84 -21.26
N GLY A 108 -2.32 -4.18 -22.20
CA GLY A 108 -1.54 -3.23 -22.99
C GLY A 108 -0.66 -2.31 -22.14
N GLU A 109 -0.85 -1.00 -22.32
CA GLU A 109 -0.03 0.05 -21.71
C GLU A 109 -0.52 0.49 -20.32
N VAL A 110 -1.65 -0.03 -19.84
CA VAL A 110 -2.25 0.39 -18.57
C VAL A 110 -1.49 -0.19 -17.37
N SER A 111 -1.20 0.67 -16.39
CA SER A 111 -0.79 0.31 -15.03
C SER A 111 -1.93 0.59 -14.06
N GLU A 112 -1.90 -0.05 -12.90
CA GLU A 112 -2.67 0.42 -11.76
C GLU A 112 -1.94 1.60 -11.12
N ASP A 113 -2.66 2.70 -10.91
CA ASP A 113 -2.10 3.99 -10.51
C ASP A 113 -2.68 4.41 -9.16
N PHE A 114 -1.81 4.61 -8.18
CA PHE A 114 -2.15 5.01 -6.82
C PHE A 114 -1.71 6.46 -6.60
N LYS A 115 -2.68 7.37 -6.52
CA LYS A 115 -2.41 8.81 -6.35
C LYS A 115 -1.94 9.10 -4.92
N PHE A 116 -0.90 9.91 -4.79
CA PHE A 116 -0.39 10.29 -3.47
C PHE A 116 -1.35 11.23 -2.71
N ILE A 117 -1.62 10.94 -1.44
CA ILE A 117 -2.55 11.72 -0.60
C ILE A 117 -1.78 12.61 0.38
N LYS A 118 -0.87 12.05 1.18
CA LYS A 118 -0.07 12.78 2.17
C LYS A 118 1.05 11.92 2.77
N ILE A 119 2.03 12.59 3.40
CA ILE A 119 2.81 12.02 4.50
C ILE A 119 2.16 12.43 5.82
N ASP A 120 2.09 11.51 6.77
CA ASP A 120 1.70 11.79 8.15
C ASP A 120 2.61 11.00 9.09
N LYS A 121 3.54 11.71 9.74
CA LYS A 121 4.57 11.12 10.61
C LYS A 121 5.39 10.05 9.87
N ASN A 122 5.21 8.79 10.23
CA ASN A 122 5.91 7.62 9.71
C ASN A 122 5.13 6.91 8.60
N ARG A 123 4.05 7.51 8.07
CA ARG A 123 3.18 6.88 7.07
C ARG A 123 3.13 7.70 5.78
N ALA A 124 3.17 6.99 4.66
CA ALA A 124 2.93 7.51 3.32
C ALA A 124 1.61 6.94 2.79
N TYR A 125 0.66 7.82 2.49
CA TYR A 125 -0.67 7.47 2.03
C TYR A 125 -0.77 7.68 0.53
N PHE A 126 -1.19 6.64 -0.16
CA PHE A 126 -1.66 6.65 -1.54
C PHE A 126 -3.13 6.23 -1.55
N ASP A 127 -3.80 6.41 -2.68
CA ASP A 127 -5.21 6.03 -2.85
C ASP A 127 -5.43 4.54 -2.56
N GLY A 128 -6.17 4.19 -1.51
CA GLY A 128 -6.40 2.81 -1.11
C GLY A 128 -5.18 2.04 -0.58
N LEU A 129 -4.01 2.68 -0.45
CA LEU A 129 -2.76 2.02 -0.05
C LEU A 129 -1.97 2.87 0.96
N THR A 130 -1.37 2.26 1.98
CA THR A 130 -0.54 2.99 2.95
C THR A 130 0.70 2.20 3.33
N TYR A 131 1.86 2.83 3.19
CA TYR A 131 3.12 2.35 3.73
C TYR A 131 3.37 2.98 5.10
N GLU A 132 3.76 2.18 6.09
CA GLU A 132 4.11 2.61 7.43
C GLU A 132 5.53 2.17 7.80
N ASN A 133 6.39 3.13 8.08
CA ASN A 133 7.72 2.92 8.64
C ASN A 133 7.59 2.62 10.14
N VAL A 134 7.66 1.35 10.53
CA VAL A 134 7.58 0.94 11.94
C VAL A 134 8.95 1.09 12.60
N SER A 135 10.01 0.64 11.92
CA SER A 135 11.38 0.76 12.37
C SER A 135 12.36 0.62 11.20
N ALA A 136 13.67 0.71 11.48
CA ALA A 136 14.70 0.47 10.47
C ALA A 136 14.63 -0.93 9.81
N THR A 137 13.98 -1.90 10.46
CA THR A 137 13.90 -3.30 10.02
C THR A 137 12.47 -3.80 9.89
N GLU A 138 11.45 -2.95 10.05
CA GLU A 138 10.04 -3.36 9.98
C GLU A 138 9.20 -2.30 9.27
N MET A 139 8.33 -2.76 8.37
CA MET A 139 7.37 -1.96 7.63
C MET A 139 6.01 -2.65 7.64
N ASN A 140 4.93 -1.88 7.73
CA ASN A 140 3.60 -2.37 7.41
C ASN A 140 3.13 -1.76 6.09
N VAL A 141 2.41 -2.55 5.30
CA VAL A 141 1.68 -2.09 4.12
C VAL A 141 0.21 -2.43 4.32
N TYR A 142 -0.65 -1.45 4.13
CA TYR A 142 -2.10 -1.61 4.22
C TYR A 142 -2.68 -1.43 2.83
N VAL A 143 -3.49 -2.38 2.38
CA VAL A 143 -4.12 -2.35 1.06
C VAL A 143 -5.62 -2.52 1.22
N TYR A 144 -6.40 -1.62 0.63
CA TYR A 144 -7.84 -1.71 0.58
C TYR A 144 -8.28 -2.45 -0.69
N PHE A 145 -9.01 -3.54 -0.50
CA PHE A 145 -9.57 -4.34 -1.60
C PHE A 145 -11.01 -3.89 -1.85
N GLU A 146 -11.25 -3.20 -2.97
CA GLU A 146 -12.57 -2.64 -3.31
C GLU A 146 -13.65 -3.74 -3.43
N GLU A 147 -13.29 -4.91 -3.99
CA GLU A 147 -14.24 -6.02 -4.19
C GLU A 147 -14.78 -6.58 -2.87
N SER A 148 -13.90 -6.78 -1.87
CA SER A 148 -14.29 -7.30 -0.55
C SER A 148 -14.65 -6.20 0.44
N LYS A 149 -14.29 -4.95 0.15
CA LYS A 149 -14.35 -3.80 1.07
C LYS A 149 -13.55 -4.01 2.35
N GLU A 150 -12.48 -4.78 2.26
CA GLU A 150 -11.61 -5.11 3.39
C GLU A 150 -10.24 -4.44 3.24
N GLU A 151 -9.68 -4.04 4.38
CA GLU A 151 -8.28 -3.64 4.46
C GLU A 151 -7.45 -4.84 4.92
N VAL A 152 -6.39 -5.17 4.19
CA VAL A 152 -5.43 -6.19 4.59
C VAL A 152 -4.10 -5.53 4.94
N LYS A 153 -3.54 -5.98 6.06
CA LYS A 153 -2.20 -5.61 6.51
C LYS A 153 -1.19 -6.68 6.10
N PHE A 154 -0.10 -6.22 5.51
CA PHE A 154 1.13 -6.97 5.25
C PHE A 154 2.22 -6.43 6.17
N THR A 155 2.85 -7.30 6.98
CA THR A 155 4.03 -6.94 7.77
C THR A 155 5.27 -7.49 7.11
N PHE A 156 6.27 -6.63 6.95
CA PHE A 156 7.55 -6.92 6.33
C PHE A 156 8.71 -6.65 7.28
N THR A 157 9.75 -7.49 7.18
CA THR A 157 11.01 -7.34 7.90
C THR A 157 12.22 -7.45 6.96
N LYS A 158 13.31 -6.76 7.30
CA LYS A 158 14.61 -6.87 6.61
C LYS A 158 15.48 -8.02 7.14
#